data_AF-A0A839QYM5-F1
#
_entry.id   AF-A0A839QYM5-F1
#
_cell.length_a   1.000
_cell.length_b   1.000
_cell.length_c   1.000
_cell.angle_alpha   90.00
_cell.angle_beta   90.00
_cell.angle_gamma   90.00
#
_symmetry.space_group_name_H-M   'P 1'
#
loop_
_entity.id
_entity.type
_entity.pdbx_description
1 polymer ?
#
loop_
_entity_poly.entity_id
_entity_poly.type
_entity_poly.pdbx_seq_one_letter_code
_entity_poly.pdbx_strand_id
1 'polypeptide(L)' 'MAGHDSTNMKDLVLTVMLFVPSFEGVSHNLNEFTKDDDLLAGLDHLTEVLRRIVTDPAVVAEAGNG' A
#
# COMPACT_ATOMS: atom_id res chain seq x y z
N MET A 1 6.59 3.05 -15.54
CA MET A 1 5.50 3.45 -14.62
C MET A 1 4.53 2.28 -14.57
N ALA A 2 4.31 1.68 -13.41
CA ALA A 2 3.35 0.58 -13.27
C ALA A 2 1.95 1.17 -13.06
N GLY A 3 0.96 0.61 -13.75
CA GLY A 3 -0.45 0.94 -13.49
C GLY A 3 -0.92 0.19 -12.26
N HIS A 4 -1.56 0.89 -11.33
CA HIS A 4 -2.24 0.31 -10.17
C HIS A 4 -3.66 0.86 -10.12
N ASP A 5 -4.61 0.05 -9.68
CA ASP A 5 -6.02 0.46 -9.59
C ASP A 5 -6.20 1.69 -8.70
N SER A 6 -5.36 1.82 -7.68
CA SER A 6 -5.26 2.99 -6.79
C SER A 6 -5.11 4.32 -7.53
N THR A 7 -4.44 4.35 -8.69
CA THR A 7 -4.31 5.57 -9.50
C THR A 7 -5.66 6.10 -9.96
N ASN A 8 -6.60 5.22 -10.28
CA ASN A 8 -7.95 5.60 -10.69
C ASN A 8 -8.86 5.91 -9.48
N MET A 9 -8.57 5.31 -8.32
CA MET A 9 -9.41 5.42 -7.12
C MET A 9 -9.09 6.63 -6.25
N LYS A 10 -7.86 7.14 -6.27
CA LYS A 10 -7.37 8.18 -5.33
C LYS A 10 -8.19 9.48 -5.32
N ASP A 11 -8.85 9.80 -6.44
CA ASP A 11 -9.64 11.04 -6.57
C ASP A 11 -11.09 10.87 -6.10
N LEU A 12 -11.51 9.62 -5.82
CA LEU A 12 -12.87 9.28 -5.37
C LEU A 12 -12.92 8.91 -3.89
N VAL A 13 -11.86 8.25 -3.40
CA VAL A 13 -11.78 7.74 -2.03
C VAL A 13 -10.36 7.88 -1.50
N LEU A 14 -10.22 8.01 -0.17
CA LEU A 14 -8.92 7.94 0.49
C LEU A 14 -8.20 6.65 0.08
N THR A 15 -7.07 6.81 -0.60
CA THR A 15 -6.32 5.71 -1.19
C THR A 15 -4.87 5.80 -0.73
N VAL A 16 -4.34 4.66 -0.27
CA VAL A 16 -2.94 4.52 0.15
C VAL A 16 -2.35 3.32 -0.58
N MET A 17 -1.08 3.44 -0.97
CA MET A 17 -0.29 2.33 -1.46
C MET A 17 0.92 2.10 -0.56
N LEU A 18 1.26 0.83 -0.37
CA LEU A 18 2.45 0.39 0.34
C LEU A 18 3.20 -0.57 -0.57
N PHE A 19 4.53 -0.41 -0.63
CA PHE A 19 5.39 -1.25 -1.44
C PHE A 19 6.30 -2.06 -0.53
N VAL A 20 6.51 -3.32 -0.91
CA VAL A 20 7.57 -4.18 -0.38
C VAL A 20 8.71 -4.24 -1.40
N PRO A 21 9.96 -4.49 -0.97
CA PRO A 21 11.07 -4.68 -1.89
C PRO A 21 10.82 -5.84 -2.86
N SER A 22 11.15 -5.66 -4.14
CA SER A 22 11.33 -6.78 -5.06
C SER A 22 12.82 -7.01 -5.27
N PHE A 23 13.27 -8.27 -5.25
CA PHE A 23 14.67 -8.63 -5.45
C PHE A 23 15.15 -8.14 -6.82
N GLU A 24 16.20 -7.31 -6.81
CA GLU A 24 16.74 -6.60 -7.99
C GLU A 24 15.71 -5.77 -8.78
N GLY A 25 14.53 -5.50 -8.21
CA GLY A 25 13.44 -4.80 -8.89
C GLY A 25 12.83 -5.57 -10.07
N VAL A 26 13.06 -6.89 -10.14
CA VAL A 26 12.49 -7.73 -11.20
C VAL A 26 10.99 -7.87 -11.01
N SER A 27 10.22 -7.73 -12.09
CA SER A 27 8.77 -7.96 -12.10
C SER A 27 8.29 -8.44 -13.47
N HIS A 28 7.11 -9.05 -13.55
CA HIS A 28 6.55 -9.69 -14.74
C HIS A 28 7.49 -10.76 -15.32
N ASN A 29 8.16 -11.49 -14.45
CA ASN A 29 9.15 -12.50 -14.79
C ASN A 29 9.02 -13.71 -13.86
N LEU A 30 9.41 -14.90 -14.32
CA LEU A 30 9.40 -16.11 -13.48
C LEU A 30 10.38 -16.04 -12.29
N ASN A 31 11.38 -15.17 -12.38
CA ASN A 31 12.35 -14.91 -11.32
C ASN A 31 11.94 -13.77 -10.38
N GLU A 32 10.73 -13.22 -10.52
CA GLU A 32 10.20 -12.22 -9.59
C GLU A 32 10.10 -12.81 -8.19
N PHE A 33 10.71 -12.12 -7.22
CA PHE A 33 10.88 -12.64 -5.87
C PHE A 33 10.84 -11.52 -4.84
N THR A 34 10.14 -11.75 -3.75
CA THR A 34 10.17 -10.95 -2.52
C THR A 34 10.42 -11.91 -1.36
N LYS A 35 11.26 -11.52 -0.40
CA LYS A 35 11.55 -12.38 0.75
C LYS A 35 10.34 -12.48 1.68
N ASP A 36 10.19 -13.62 2.33
CA ASP A 36 9.11 -13.84 3.30
C ASP A 36 9.11 -12.78 4.41
N ASP A 37 10.28 -12.40 4.94
CA ASP A 37 10.39 -11.35 5.97
C ASP A 37 9.88 -9.99 5.46
N ASP A 38 10.13 -9.66 4.19
CA ASP A 38 9.67 -8.42 3.57
C ASP A 38 8.15 -8.46 3.33
N LEU A 39 7.60 -9.62 2.97
CA LEU A 39 6.15 -9.84 2.84
C LEU A 39 5.44 -9.70 4.19
N LEU A 40 5.98 -10.31 5.25
CA LEU A 40 5.44 -10.23 6.60
C LEU A 40 5.49 -8.79 7.13
N ALA A 41 6.61 -8.09 6.94
CA ALA A 41 6.71 -6.67 7.28
C ALA A 41 5.69 -5.80 6.52
N GLY A 42 5.48 -6.09 5.23
CA GLY A 42 4.43 -5.45 4.43
C GLY A 42 3.03 -5.68 4.99
N LEU A 43 2.73 -6.90 5.43
CA LEU A 43 1.45 -7.26 6.06
C LEU A 43 1.25 -6.53 7.39
N ASP A 44 2.28 -6.48 8.24
CA ASP A 44 2.23 -5.77 9.52
C ASP A 44 1.98 -4.27 9.32
N HIS A 45 2.67 -3.66 8.35
CA HIS A 45 2.46 -2.26 8.00
C HIS A 45 1.05 -1.99 7.45
N LEU A 46 0.57 -2.83 6.54
CA LEU A 46 -0.79 -2.69 6.00
C LEU A 46 -1.83 -2.80 7.12
N THR A 47 -1.65 -3.75 8.04
CA THR A 47 -2.56 -3.98 9.17
C THR A 47 -2.63 -2.75 10.08
N GLU A 48 -1.49 -2.18 10.44
CA GLU A 48 -1.44 -1.00 11.30
C GLU A 48 -2.01 0.25 10.61
N VAL A 49 -1.73 0.44 9.31
CA VAL A 49 -2.32 1.55 8.53
C VAL A 49 -3.83 1.44 8.49
N LEU A 50 -4.36 0.26 8.16
CA LEU A 50 -5.80 0.01 8.13
C LEU A 50 -6.42 0.24 9.52
N ARG A 51 -5.79 -0.29 10.57
CA ARG A 51 -6.24 -0.10 11.95
C ARG A 51 -6.38 1.39 12.28
N ARG A 52 -5.39 2.22 11.94
CA ARG A 52 -5.46 3.68 12.17
C ARG A 52 -6.59 4.32 11.38
N ILE A 53 -6.70 4.02 10.08
CA ILE A 53 -7.75 4.61 9.22
C ILE A 53 -9.16 4.30 9.75
N VAL A 54 -9.40 3.06 10.22
CA VAL A 54 -10.75 2.66 10.66
C VAL A 54 -11.07 3.00 12.12
N THR A 55 -10.06 3.27 12.94
CA THR A 55 -10.26 3.56 14.39
C THR A 55 -9.99 5.01 14.79
N ASP A 56 -9.32 5.79 13.93
CA ASP A 56 -9.02 7.20 14.18
C ASP A 56 -9.80 8.09 13.21
N PRO A 57 -10.92 8.71 13.66
CA PRO A 57 -11.71 9.62 12.85
C PRO A 57 -10.92 10.82 12.32
N ALA A 58 -9.83 11.23 12.98
CA ALA A 58 -9.00 12.36 12.53
C ALA A 58 -8.23 12.01 11.25
N VAL A 59 -7.79 10.75 11.09
CA VAL A 59 -7.10 10.29 9.87
C VAL A 59 -8.00 10.42 8.64
N VAL A 60 -9.30 10.18 8.79
CA VAL A 60 -10.29 10.33 7.71
C VAL A 60 -10.67 11.80 7.48
N ALA A 61 -10.76 12.60 8.54
CA ALA A 61 -11.10 14.02 8.43
C ALA A 61 -10.02 14.83 7.68
N GLU A 62 -8.74 14.59 7.95
CA GLU A 62 -7.62 15.26 7.28
C GLU A 62 -7.54 14.88 5.78
N ALA A 63 -7.97 13.67 5.41
CA ALA A 63 -7.99 13.21 4.02
C ALA A 63 -9.05 13.91 3.14
N GLY A 64 -10.11 14.46 3.73
CA GLY A 64 -11.20 15.12 3.00
C GLY A 64 -11.00 16.62 2.75
N ASN A 65 -9.90 17.20 3.24
CA ASN A 65 -9.61 18.64 3.18
C ASN A 65 -8.57 19.03 2.10
N GLY A 66 -8.20 18.09 1.23
CA GLY A 66 -7.31 18.29 0.07
C GLY A 66 -8.03 18.63 -1.22
#